data_AF-A0A838Y9S8-F1
#
_entry.id   AF-A0A838Y9S8-F1
#
_cell.length_a   1.000
_cell.length_b   1.000
_cell.length_c   1.000
_cell.angle_alpha   90.00
_cell.angle_beta   90.00
_cell.angle_gamma   90.00
#
_symmetry.space_group_name_H-M   'P 1'
#
loop_
_entity.id
_entity.type
_entity.pdbx_description
1 polymer ?
#
loop_
_entity_poly.entity_id
_entity_poly.type
_entity_poly.pdbx_seq_one_letter_code
_entity_poly.pdbx_strand_id
1 'polypeptide(L)'
;MGLALKGLLGELESCRSKGVDTDAVTRIEVVRTLEIPLDLHACRELRVLAHVFSGDQAALAAMVLKAALLDMQEHLDEDLDKLAESARVLLEDPCHKASEVI
;
A
#
# COMPACT_ATOMS: atom_id res chain seq x y z
N MET A 1 -10.53 1.45 0.46
CA MET A 1 -9.34 2.34 0.41
C MET A 1 -8.65 2.24 1.75
N GLY A 2 -7.40 1.80 1.77
CA GLY A 2 -6.65 1.60 3.00
C GLY A 2 -6.32 2.92 3.73
N LEU A 3 -5.92 2.79 4.98
CA LEU A 3 -5.76 3.90 5.91
C LEU A 3 -4.58 4.80 5.49
N ALA A 4 -3.52 4.21 4.95
CA ALA A 4 -2.35 4.96 4.51
C ALA A 4 -2.68 5.89 3.33
N LEU A 5 -3.45 5.40 2.35
CA LEU A 5 -3.86 6.21 1.19
C LEU A 5 -4.81 7.35 1.60
N LYS A 6 -5.70 7.12 2.57
CA LYS A 6 -6.58 8.18 3.11
C LYS A 6 -5.79 9.25 3.87
N GLY A 7 -4.79 8.84 4.66
CA GLY A 7 -3.89 9.75 5.35
C GLY A 7 -3.15 10.67 4.36
N LEU A 8 -2.58 10.07 3.31
CA LEU A 8 -1.89 10.80 2.24
C LEU A 8 -2.79 11.86 1.58
N LEU A 9 -4.03 11.49 1.24
CA LEU A 9 -4.98 12.44 0.65
C LEU A 9 -5.30 13.59 1.63
N GLY A 10 -5.48 13.30 2.92
CA GLY A 10 -5.70 14.33 3.93
C GLY A 10 -4.53 15.31 4.06
N GLU A 11 -3.29 14.82 3.98
CA GLU A 11 -2.09 15.67 4.01
C GLU A 11 -1.97 16.55 2.75
N LEU A 12 -2.25 15.99 1.57
CA LEU A 12 -2.27 16.74 0.31
C LEU A 12 -3.38 17.82 0.30
N GLU A 13 -4.55 17.51 0.85
CA GLU A 13 -5.62 18.50 1.03
C GLU A 13 -5.25 19.59 2.04
N SER A 14 -4.52 19.23 3.10
CA SER A 14 -3.98 20.20 4.05
C SER A 14 -2.98 21.15 3.38
N CYS A 15 -2.09 20.63 2.53
CA CYS A 15 -1.13 21.45 1.77
C CYS A 15 -1.87 22.40 0.82
N ARG A 16 -2.83 21.88 0.05
CA ARG A 16 -3.68 22.68 -0.85
C ARG A 16 -4.41 23.79 -0.12
N SER A 17 -5.05 23.48 1.00
CA SER A 17 -5.82 24.48 1.78
C SER A 17 -4.94 25.58 2.40
N LYS A 18 -3.67 25.27 2.69
CA LYS A 18 -2.70 26.22 3.24
C LYS A 18 -1.88 26.95 2.18
N GLY A 19 -2.05 26.60 0.89
CA GLY A 19 -1.24 27.13 -0.20
C GLY A 19 0.25 26.75 -0.11
N VAL A 20 0.56 25.66 0.57
CA VAL A 20 1.93 25.15 0.78
C VAL A 20 2.25 24.14 -0.31
N ASP A 21 3.52 24.13 -0.74
CA ASP A 21 4.01 23.18 -1.73
C ASP A 21 3.83 21.73 -1.26
N THR A 22 3.43 20.87 -2.18
CA THR A 22 3.21 19.44 -1.94
C THR A 22 4.51 18.65 -1.80
N ASP A 23 5.66 19.25 -2.19
CA ASP A 23 6.97 18.62 -2.15
C ASP A 23 7.34 18.12 -0.75
N ALA A 24 6.86 18.78 0.31
CA ALA A 24 7.08 18.33 1.70
C ALA A 24 6.43 16.96 2.01
N VAL A 25 5.35 16.61 1.31
CA VAL A 25 4.58 15.37 1.50
C VAL A 25 4.94 14.33 0.45
N THR A 26 5.31 14.76 -0.76
CA THR A 26 5.57 13.87 -1.90
C THR A 26 7.04 13.50 -2.08
N ARG A 27 7.96 14.15 -1.36
CA ARG A 27 9.38 13.85 -1.43
C ARG A 27 9.69 12.46 -0.90
N ILE A 28 10.09 11.58 -1.81
CA ILE A 28 10.57 10.24 -1.52
C ILE A 28 12.07 10.18 -1.78
N GLU A 29 12.83 9.64 -0.83
CA GLU A 29 14.22 9.28 -1.06
C GLU A 29 14.29 8.09 -2.03
N VAL A 30 14.82 8.34 -3.23
CA VAL A 30 14.89 7.33 -4.29
C VAL A 30 16.06 6.40 -4.02
N VAL A 31 15.76 5.23 -3.45
CA VAL A 31 16.78 4.19 -3.18
C VAL A 31 16.96 3.24 -4.37
N ARG A 32 15.91 3.04 -5.17
CA ARG A 32 15.87 2.22 -6.40
C ARG A 32 14.79 2.72 -7.36
N THR A 33 15.04 2.61 -8.66
CA THR A 33 14.07 2.94 -9.72
C THR A 33 13.32 1.68 -10.14
N LEU A 34 11.99 1.77 -10.19
CA LEU A 34 11.09 0.71 -10.65
C LEU A 34 10.35 1.20 -11.89
N GLU A 35 10.52 0.49 -13.01
CA GLU A 35 9.74 0.72 -14.21
C GLU A 35 8.55 -0.24 -14.22
N ILE A 36 7.37 0.29 -13.90
CA ILE A 36 6.14 -0.50 -13.83
C ILE A 36 5.20 -0.01 -14.94
N PRO A 37 4.71 -0.91 -15.82
CA PRO A 37 3.71 -0.52 -16.80
C PRO A 37 2.41 -0.16 -16.08
N LEU A 38 1.98 1.09 -16.24
CA LEU A 38 0.68 1.57 -15.77
C LEU A 38 -0.33 1.49 -16.91
N ASP A 39 -1.55 1.08 -16.59
CA ASP A 39 -2.64 1.15 -17.56
C ASP A 39 -3.07 2.60 -17.83
N LEU A 40 -3.82 2.77 -18.91
CA LEU A 40 -4.27 4.07 -19.41
C LEU A 40 -5.26 4.77 -18.45
N HIS A 41 -5.96 4.01 -17.61
CA HIS A 41 -6.91 4.53 -16.63
C HIS A 41 -6.17 5.10 -15.41
N ALA A 42 -5.26 4.34 -14.82
CA ALA A 42 -4.41 4.77 -13.72
C ALA A 42 -3.59 6.01 -14.08
N CYS A 43 -3.07 6.08 -15.31
CA CYS A 43 -2.37 7.27 -15.80
C CYS A 43 -3.26 8.52 -15.85
N ARG A 44 -4.55 8.36 -16.16
CA ARG A 44 -5.50 9.49 -16.17
C ARG A 44 -5.82 9.94 -14.75
N GLU A 45 -6.07 9.02 -13.83
CA GLU A 45 -6.36 9.35 -12.43
C GLU A 45 -5.19 10.06 -11.76
N LEU A 46 -3.96 9.57 -11.97
CA LEU A 46 -2.75 10.22 -11.47
C LEU A 46 -2.58 11.64 -12.02
N ARG A 47 -2.90 11.85 -13.30
CA ARG A 47 -2.86 13.19 -13.91
C ARG A 47 -3.91 14.13 -13.31
N VAL A 48 -5.11 13.63 -13.03
CA VAL A 48 -6.15 14.41 -12.35
C VAL A 48 -5.71 14.77 -10.94
N LEU A 49 -5.15 13.83 -10.18
CA LEU A 49 -4.62 14.08 -8.84
C LEU A 49 -3.49 15.11 -8.86
N ALA A 50 -2.53 14.97 -9.79
CA ALA A 50 -1.45 15.94 -9.98
C ALA A 50 -1.98 17.35 -10.26
N HIS A 51 -3.03 17.46 -11.08
CA HIS A 51 -3.67 18.74 -11.36
C HIS A 51 -4.38 19.34 -10.13
N VAL A 52 -5.13 18.51 -9.38
CA VAL A 52 -5.86 18.94 -8.18
C VAL A 52 -4.92 19.41 -7.06
N PHE A 53 -3.75 18.78 -6.94
CA PHE A 53 -2.79 19.06 -5.87
C PHE A 53 -1.61 19.92 -6.32
N SER A 54 -1.57 20.36 -7.59
CA SER A 54 -0.44 21.13 -8.16
C SER A 54 0.91 20.45 -7.94
N GLY A 55 0.95 19.12 -8.01
CA GLY A 55 2.14 18.31 -7.73
C GLY A 55 2.66 17.59 -8.97
N ASP A 56 3.88 17.04 -8.88
CA ASP A 56 4.44 16.20 -9.94
C ASP A 56 3.73 14.83 -10.01
N GLN A 57 3.40 14.42 -11.23
CA GLN A 57 2.68 13.18 -11.48
C GLN A 57 3.51 11.95 -11.07
N ALA A 58 4.83 11.96 -11.29
CA ALA A 58 5.69 10.84 -10.94
C ALA A 58 5.86 10.72 -9.42
N ALA A 59 6.07 11.85 -8.72
CA ALA A 59 6.13 11.89 -7.26
C ALA A 59 4.82 11.39 -6.60
N LEU A 60 3.66 11.81 -7.11
CA LEU A 60 2.36 11.33 -6.64
C LEU A 60 2.17 9.83 -6.88
N ALA A 61 2.55 9.32 -8.05
CA ALA A 61 2.48 7.89 -8.35
C ALA A 61 3.33 7.06 -7.37
N ALA A 62 4.54 7.53 -7.06
CA ALA A 62 5.43 6.89 -6.11
C ALA A 62 4.84 6.90 -4.68
N MET A 63 4.21 8.01 -4.25
CA MET A 63 3.54 8.08 -2.96
C MET A 63 2.31 7.19 -2.85
N VAL A 64 1.51 7.12 -3.91
CA VAL A 64 0.35 6.21 -3.98
C VAL A 64 0.81 4.76 -3.89
N LEU A 65 1.87 4.39 -4.62
CA LEU A 65 2.44 3.05 -4.56
C LEU A 65 2.99 2.74 -3.16
N LYS A 66 3.70 3.68 -2.54
CA LYS A 66 4.20 3.54 -1.17
C LYS A 66 3.06 3.33 -0.17
N ALA A 67 1.99 4.13 -0.25
CA ALA A 67 0.83 3.98 0.61
C ALA A 67 0.14 2.63 0.41
N ALA A 68 -0.03 2.18 -0.83
CA ALA A 68 -0.59 0.87 -1.14
C ALA A 68 0.28 -0.27 -0.59
N LEU A 69 1.61 -0.17 -0.69
CA LEU A 69 2.54 -1.14 -0.12
C LEU A 69 2.48 -1.17 1.41
N LEU A 70 2.35 -0.02 2.07
CA LEU A 70 2.18 0.05 3.52
C LEU A 70 0.88 -0.60 3.96
N ASP A 71 -0.23 -0.32 3.27
CA ASP A 71 -1.51 -0.99 3.52
C ASP A 71 -1.36 -2.52 3.33
N MET A 72 -0.67 -2.99 2.27
CA MET A 72 -0.43 -4.43 2.07
C MET A 72 0.45 -5.05 3.16
N GLN A 73 1.48 -4.33 3.63
CA GLN A 73 2.35 -4.80 4.72
C GLN A 73 1.60 -4.91 6.05
N GLU A 74 0.73 -3.96 6.37
CA GLU A 74 -0.05 -3.95 7.61
C GLU A 74 -0.96 -5.18 7.74
N HIS A 75 -1.51 -5.66 6.63
CA HIS A 75 -2.37 -6.85 6.61
C HIS A 75 -1.58 -8.16 6.49
N LEU A 76 -0.28 -8.08 6.14
CA LEU A 76 0.55 -9.27 5.92
C LEU A 76 0.83 -10.02 7.23
N ASP A 77 1.05 -9.28 8.32
CA ASP A 77 1.29 -9.87 9.64
C ASP A 77 0.06 -10.62 10.15
N GLU A 78 -1.14 -10.04 9.99
CA GLU A 78 -2.39 -10.70 10.35
C GLU A 78 -2.65 -11.96 9.53
N ASP A 79 -2.31 -11.96 8.24
CA ASP A 79 -2.49 -13.10 7.36
C ASP A 79 -1.46 -14.21 7.64
N LEU A 80 -0.24 -13.86 8.05
CA LEU A 80 0.76 -14.81 8.53
C LEU A 80 0.34 -15.45 9.86
N ASP A 81 -0.25 -14.69 10.78
CA ASP A 81 -0.79 -15.22 12.03
C ASP A 81 -1.97 -16.18 11.79
N LYS A 82 -2.90 -15.81 10.89
CA LYS A 82 -4.00 -16.70 10.47
C LYS A 82 -3.47 -17.99 9.82
N LEU A 83 -2.41 -17.89 9.02
CA LEU A 83 -1.78 -19.04 8.40
C LEU A 83 -1.11 -19.94 9.44
N ALA A 84 -0.39 -19.37 10.41
CA ALA A 84 0.23 -20.11 11.50
C ALA A 84 -0.81 -20.83 12.38
N GLU A 85 -1.92 -20.16 12.67
CA GLU A 85 -3.03 -20.76 13.42
C GLU A 85 -3.70 -21.89 12.62
N SER A 86 -3.95 -21.67 11.33
CA SER A 86 -4.50 -22.71 10.44
C SER A 86 -3.57 -23.93 10.34
N ALA A 87 -2.26 -23.71 10.29
CA ALA A 87 -1.26 -24.77 10.28
C ALA A 87 -1.23 -25.56 11.60
N ARG A 88 -1.39 -24.89 12.76
CA ARG A 88 -1.52 -25.55 14.07
C ARG A 88 -2.77 -26.40 14.14
N VAL A 89 -3.92 -25.86 13.72
CA VAL A 89 -5.18 -26.61 13.69
C VAL A 89 -5.09 -27.84 12.79
N LEU A 90 -4.41 -27.75 11.64
CA LEU A 90 -4.16 -28.88 10.74
C LEU A 90 -3.17 -29.91 11.33
N LEU A 91 -2.17 -29.49 12.09
CA LEU A 91 -1.24 -30.38 12.79
C LEU A 91 -1.89 -31.06 14.00
N GLU A 92 -2.86 -30.41 14.64
CA GLU A 92 -3.63 -30.95 15.75
C GLU A 92 -4.85 -31.78 15.30
N ASP A 93 -5.11 -31.83 13.99
CA ASP A 93 -6.20 -32.61 13.40
C ASP A 93 -6.02 -34.10 13.73
N PRO A 94 -6.99 -34.74 14.43
CA PRO A 94 -6.90 -36.13 14.87
C PRO A 94 -6.69 -37.14 13.74
N CYS A 95 -6.96 -36.77 12.48
CA CYS A 95 -6.66 -37.60 11.32
C CYS A 95 -5.14 -37.79 11.09
N HIS A 96 -4.30 -36.81 11.43
CA HIS A 96 -2.85 -36.92 11.28
C HIS A 96 -2.22 -37.81 12.37
N LYS A 97 -2.73 -37.75 13.60
CA LYS A 97 -2.33 -38.65 14.71
C LYS A 97 -2.75 -40.10 14.49
N ALA A 98 -3.81 -40.35 13.71
CA ALA A 98 -4.22 -41.70 13.34
C ALA A 98 -3.34 -42.31 12.24
N SER A 99 -2.68 -41.49 11.42
CA SER A 99 -1.80 -41.94 10.33
C SER A 99 -0.39 -42.32 10.79
N GLU A 100 0.08 -41.84 11.95
CA GLU A 100 1.40 -42.20 12.52
C GLU A 100 1.36 -43.49 13.36
N VAL A 101 0.19 -44.10 13.56
CA VAL A 101 -0.02 -45.32 14.36
C VAL A 101 -0.18 -46.58 13.48
N ILE A 102 -0.08 -46.44 12.15
CA ILE A 102 -0.09 -47.56 11.18
C ILE A 102 1.31 -47.77 10.63
#